data_AF-A0A7C2WXJ3-F1
#
_entry.id   AF-A0A7C2WXJ3-F1
#
_cell.length_a   1.000
_cell.length_b   1.000
_cell.length_c   1.000
_cell.angle_alpha   90.00
_cell.angle_beta   90.00
_cell.angle_gamma   90.00
#
_symmetry.space_group_name_H-M   'P 1'
#
loop_
_entity.id
_entity.type
_entity.pdbx_description
1 polymer ?
#
loop_
_entity_poly.entity_id
_entity_poly.type
_entity_poly.pdbx_seq_one_letter_code
_entity_poly.pdbx_strand_id
1 'polypeptide(L)'
;MTKNRIDSKISDHTRYKKELTPPFLKFKMTPSSWIDERLPEMLWAVLVIGSVEREKALSFFRYISDYIPKNPDCYNVTQSGIGEFTKAKRKGFIVRASSWSEEVKMALRPLTLFPSLPAVDDWKDSLDKPIPKDDWQKLSEAILTSYWHQSQEATDCRWIRLFCVILGGKMKFTREMEDTVHGVFEYPNYGDMRRIRPFIRASEISLPPTSKEKSSEWSQNFWQYCYDKTGCIPEERVSEKIKNRQKTLSDEMEDTGKYYLKETVEVRNKLIDHFFNTSKVSTIDSRHEGAFGIALYGLTLFIEIILY
;
A
#
# COMPACT_ATOMS: atom_id res chain seq x y z
N MET A 1 1.85 36.43 -5.59
CA MET A 1 1.44 35.18 -6.27
C MET A 1 0.21 34.65 -5.58
N THR A 2 -0.96 34.89 -6.16
CA THR A 2 -2.26 34.48 -5.63
C THR A 2 -2.41 32.97 -5.80
N LYS A 3 -2.60 32.27 -4.67
CA LYS A 3 -2.92 30.83 -4.62
C LYS A 3 -4.24 30.62 -5.37
N ASN A 4 -4.19 30.12 -6.60
CA ASN A 4 -5.39 29.61 -7.27
C ASN A 4 -5.85 28.37 -6.48
N ARG A 5 -6.84 28.55 -5.60
CA ARG A 5 -7.55 27.43 -5.01
C ARG A 5 -8.38 26.78 -6.10
N ILE A 6 -8.25 25.46 -6.23
CA ILE A 6 -9.09 24.66 -7.12
C ILE A 6 -10.41 24.42 -6.38
N ASP A 7 -11.21 25.48 -6.24
CA ASP A 7 -12.53 25.41 -5.61
C ASP A 7 -13.58 25.33 -6.74
N SER A 8 -14.39 24.26 -6.78
CA SER A 8 -15.52 24.18 -7.70
C SER A 8 -16.68 25.03 -7.18
N LYS A 9 -17.29 25.85 -8.04
CA LYS A 9 -18.48 26.63 -7.68
C LYS A 9 -19.68 25.71 -7.54
N ILE A 10 -20.66 26.09 -6.74
CA ILE A 10 -21.91 25.31 -6.60
C ILE A 10 -22.65 25.15 -7.95
N SER A 11 -22.48 26.10 -8.87
CA SER A 11 -22.96 26.03 -10.27
C SER A 11 -22.37 24.87 -11.06
N ASP A 12 -21.19 24.40 -10.70
CA ASP A 12 -20.46 23.36 -11.44
C ASP A 12 -20.95 21.95 -11.01
N HIS A 13 -21.65 21.87 -9.88
CA HIS A 13 -22.19 20.63 -9.31
C HIS A 13 -23.52 20.28 -9.98
N THR A 14 -23.77 18.99 -10.18
CA THR A 14 -25.06 18.51 -10.69
C THR A 14 -25.86 17.91 -9.55
N ARG A 15 -27.04 18.47 -9.28
CA ARG A 15 -27.97 17.94 -8.28
C ARG A 15 -28.84 16.87 -8.92
N TYR A 16 -28.81 15.66 -8.38
CA TYR A 16 -29.76 14.60 -8.71
C TYR A 16 -30.52 14.20 -7.43
N LYS A 17 -31.84 14.43 -7.40
CA LYS A 17 -32.69 14.30 -6.21
C LYS A 17 -32.16 15.13 -5.02
N LYS A 18 -31.79 14.47 -3.91
CA LYS A 18 -31.25 15.09 -2.69
C LYS A 18 -29.72 15.11 -2.66
N GLU A 19 -29.06 14.61 -3.69
CA GLU A 19 -27.61 14.47 -3.74
C GLU A 19 -27.01 15.52 -4.68
N LEU A 20 -25.93 16.16 -4.22
CA LEU A 20 -25.19 17.16 -4.98
C LEU A 20 -23.87 16.51 -5.44
N THR A 21 -23.77 16.20 -6.73
CA THR A 21 -22.60 15.55 -7.30
C THR A 21 -21.61 16.61 -7.80
N PRO A 22 -20.41 16.74 -7.20
CA PRO A 22 -19.40 17.67 -7.68
C PRO A 22 -18.90 17.29 -9.09
N PRO A 23 -18.36 18.25 -9.85
CA PRO A 23 -17.94 18.04 -11.24
C PRO A 23 -17.01 16.84 -11.41
N PHE A 24 -16.08 16.65 -10.48
CA PHE A 24 -15.09 15.57 -10.51
C PHE A 24 -15.71 14.18 -10.31
N LEU A 25 -16.80 14.05 -9.56
CA LEU A 25 -17.52 12.78 -9.36
C LEU A 25 -18.35 12.35 -10.59
N LYS A 26 -18.47 13.20 -11.61
CA LYS A 26 -19.05 12.82 -12.90
C LYS A 26 -18.13 11.89 -13.70
N PHE A 27 -16.82 11.98 -13.47
CA PHE A 27 -15.87 11.01 -14.00
C PHE A 27 -15.97 9.75 -13.15
N LYS A 28 -16.25 8.59 -13.76
CA LYS A 28 -16.23 7.28 -13.09
C LYS A 28 -14.79 6.90 -12.73
N MET A 29 -14.19 7.61 -11.78
CA MET A 29 -12.93 7.24 -11.15
C MET A 29 -13.26 6.30 -10.00
N THR A 30 -12.76 5.07 -10.08
CA THR A 30 -12.82 4.12 -8.97
C THR A 30 -11.52 4.29 -8.18
N PRO A 31 -11.56 4.72 -6.91
CA PRO A 31 -10.37 4.74 -6.09
C PRO A 31 -9.81 3.32 -6.00
N SER A 32 -8.50 3.18 -6.16
CA SER A 32 -7.79 1.90 -6.15
C SER A 32 -6.73 1.95 -5.07
N SER A 33 -6.71 0.94 -4.18
CA SER A 33 -5.77 0.87 -3.07
C SER A 33 -4.36 0.63 -3.60
N TRP A 34 -3.38 1.40 -3.11
CA TRP A 34 -1.98 1.12 -3.42
C TRP A 34 -1.60 -0.27 -2.91
N ILE A 35 -1.87 -0.54 -1.63
CA ILE A 35 -1.42 -1.76 -0.97
C ILE A 35 -2.20 -2.96 -1.49
N ASP A 36 -3.53 -2.87 -1.49
CA ASP A 36 -4.36 -4.06 -1.72
C ASP A 36 -4.42 -4.43 -3.21
N GLU A 37 -4.31 -3.46 -4.11
CA GLU A 37 -4.53 -3.67 -5.55
C GLU A 37 -3.30 -3.40 -6.40
N ARG A 38 -2.66 -2.22 -6.28
CA ARG A 38 -1.63 -1.77 -7.22
C ARG A 38 -0.23 -2.33 -6.94
N LEU A 39 0.14 -2.47 -5.68
CA LEU A 39 1.45 -2.99 -5.27
C LEU A 39 1.66 -4.43 -5.78
N PRO A 40 0.69 -5.37 -5.63
CA PRO A 40 0.82 -6.70 -6.22
C PRO A 40 0.94 -6.66 -7.76
N GLU A 41 0.19 -5.77 -8.42
CA GLU A 41 0.28 -5.58 -9.87
C GLU A 41 1.63 -5.00 -10.32
N MET A 42 2.33 -4.28 -9.45
CA MET A 42 3.65 -3.72 -9.73
C MET A 42 4.77 -4.51 -9.06
N LEU A 43 4.53 -5.77 -8.68
CA LEU A 43 5.46 -6.54 -7.85
C LEU A 43 6.89 -6.64 -8.41
N TRP A 44 7.06 -6.77 -9.73
CA TRP A 44 8.40 -6.79 -10.34
C TRP A 44 9.17 -5.47 -10.12
N ALA A 45 8.47 -4.34 -10.19
CA ALA A 45 9.05 -3.02 -9.96
C ALA A 45 9.34 -2.80 -8.46
N VAL A 46 8.41 -3.25 -7.60
CA VAL A 46 8.56 -3.23 -6.13
C VAL A 46 9.81 -4.00 -5.71
N LEU A 47 10.00 -5.21 -6.25
CA LEU A 47 11.17 -6.05 -5.97
C LEU A 47 12.48 -5.37 -6.35
N VAL A 48 12.53 -4.75 -7.54
CA VAL A 48 13.74 -4.06 -8.00
C VAL A 48 14.03 -2.83 -7.16
N ILE A 49 13.04 -1.98 -6.88
CA ILE A 49 13.22 -0.79 -6.03
C ILE A 49 13.62 -1.15 -4.60
N GLY A 50 13.08 -2.25 -4.08
CA GLY A 50 13.39 -2.71 -2.73
C GLY A 50 14.73 -3.40 -2.56
N SER A 51 15.34 -3.88 -3.65
CA SER A 51 16.55 -4.72 -3.61
C SER A 51 17.76 -4.13 -4.31
N VAL A 52 17.59 -3.08 -5.11
CA VAL A 52 18.63 -2.47 -5.95
C VAL A 52 18.74 -1.00 -5.60
N GLU A 53 19.96 -0.45 -5.66
CA GLU A 53 20.17 0.98 -5.49
C GLU A 53 19.27 1.79 -6.43
N ARG A 54 18.63 2.83 -5.89
CA ARG A 54 17.57 3.57 -6.58
C ARG A 54 17.95 4.05 -7.98
N GLU A 55 19.13 4.65 -8.15
CA GLU A 55 19.56 5.16 -9.47
C GLU A 55 19.75 4.03 -10.49
N LYS A 56 20.24 2.87 -10.06
CA LYS A 56 20.31 1.66 -10.89
C LYS A 56 18.92 1.12 -11.21
N ALA A 57 18.01 1.08 -10.25
CA ALA A 57 16.63 0.66 -10.46
C ALA A 57 15.91 1.56 -11.48
N LEU A 58 16.08 2.88 -11.39
CA LEU A 58 15.53 3.83 -12.36
C LEU A 58 16.17 3.71 -13.74
N SER A 59 17.45 3.38 -13.81
CA SER A 59 18.15 3.09 -15.08
C SER A 59 17.64 1.79 -15.71
N PHE A 60 17.40 0.76 -14.91
CA PHE A 60 16.75 -0.48 -15.34
C PHE A 60 15.34 -0.23 -15.86
N PHE A 61 14.54 0.58 -15.17
CA PHE A 61 13.19 0.95 -15.62
C PHE A 61 13.21 1.68 -16.97
N ARG A 62 14.16 2.59 -17.20
CA ARG A 62 14.36 3.22 -18.52
C ARG A 62 14.69 2.16 -19.58
N TYR A 63 15.67 1.32 -19.30
CA TYR A 63 16.07 0.24 -20.18
C TYR A 63 14.89 -0.67 -20.56
N ILE A 64 14.02 -1.02 -19.61
CA ILE A 64 12.83 -1.83 -19.87
C ILE A 64 11.79 -1.05 -20.68
N SER A 65 11.58 0.23 -20.36
CA SER A 65 10.63 1.08 -21.06
C SER A 65 10.95 1.29 -22.56
N ASP A 66 12.23 1.19 -22.96
CA ASP A 66 12.65 1.20 -24.38
C ASP A 66 12.05 0.05 -25.21
N TYR A 67 11.51 -0.98 -24.56
CA TYR A 67 10.78 -2.06 -25.23
C TYR A 67 9.44 -1.58 -25.80
N ILE A 68 8.83 -0.56 -25.19
CA ILE A 68 7.46 -0.14 -25.46
C ILE A 68 7.30 0.58 -26.81
N PRO A 69 8.16 1.54 -27.22
CA PRO A 69 8.02 2.17 -28.54
C PRO A 69 8.07 1.17 -29.70
N LYS A 70 8.80 0.05 -29.53
CA LYS A 70 8.90 -1.05 -30.51
C LYS A 70 7.73 -2.02 -30.43
N ASN A 71 7.02 -2.06 -29.30
CA ASN A 71 5.87 -2.92 -29.03
C ASN A 71 4.76 -2.11 -28.31
N PRO A 72 4.07 -1.18 -29.00
CA PRO A 72 3.17 -0.22 -28.32
C PRO A 72 1.94 -0.86 -27.65
N ASP A 73 1.61 -2.10 -28.00
CA ASP A 73 0.60 -2.94 -27.37
C ASP A 73 1.05 -3.51 -26.02
N CYS A 74 2.34 -3.52 -25.71
CA CYS A 74 2.92 -3.98 -24.45
C CYS A 74 3.04 -2.89 -23.37
N TYR A 75 2.29 -1.79 -23.51
CA TYR A 75 2.37 -0.64 -22.59
C TYR A 75 1.92 -0.97 -21.15
N ASN A 76 1.06 -1.98 -20.98
CA ASN A 76 0.56 -2.34 -19.65
C ASN A 76 1.55 -3.27 -18.94
N VAL A 77 2.46 -2.67 -18.19
CA VAL A 77 3.53 -3.38 -17.47
C VAL A 77 3.13 -3.83 -16.06
N THR A 78 1.83 -3.90 -15.75
CA THR A 78 1.35 -4.59 -14.54
C THR A 78 1.56 -6.10 -14.68
N GLN A 79 1.54 -6.88 -13.59
CA GLN A 79 1.68 -8.33 -13.65
C GLN A 79 0.61 -8.93 -14.55
N SER A 80 -0.65 -8.57 -14.31
CA SER A 80 -1.77 -8.99 -15.15
C SER A 80 -1.59 -8.53 -16.61
N GLY A 81 -1.14 -7.30 -16.83
CA GLY A 81 -0.86 -6.75 -18.16
C GLY A 81 0.22 -7.50 -18.93
N ILE A 82 1.34 -7.83 -18.27
CA ILE A 82 2.42 -8.63 -18.85
C ILE A 82 1.89 -10.01 -19.27
N GLY A 83 1.01 -10.62 -18.45
CA GLY A 83 0.32 -11.87 -18.77
C GLY A 83 -0.46 -11.83 -20.09
N GLU A 84 -0.97 -10.66 -20.49
CA GLU A 84 -1.76 -10.46 -21.71
C GLU A 84 -0.92 -10.23 -22.97
N PHE A 85 0.39 -9.99 -22.82
CA PHE A 85 1.26 -9.85 -23.98
C PHE A 85 1.25 -11.15 -24.81
N THR A 86 1.36 -11.02 -26.14
CA THR A 86 1.56 -12.19 -27.00
C THR A 86 2.78 -12.98 -26.53
N LYS A 87 2.76 -14.32 -26.61
CA LYS A 87 3.81 -15.18 -26.06
C LYS A 87 5.22 -14.76 -26.49
N ALA A 88 5.41 -14.40 -27.76
CA ALA A 88 6.69 -13.92 -28.28
C ALA A 88 7.13 -12.61 -27.62
N LYS A 89 6.23 -11.62 -27.54
CA LYS A 89 6.55 -10.32 -26.91
C LYS A 89 6.73 -10.42 -25.40
N ARG A 90 5.98 -11.30 -24.74
CA ARG A 90 6.08 -11.57 -23.31
C ARG A 90 7.43 -12.17 -22.95
N LYS A 91 7.86 -13.21 -23.68
CA LYS A 91 9.20 -13.77 -23.54
C LYS A 91 10.28 -12.73 -23.82
N GLY A 92 10.13 -11.93 -24.89
CA GLY A 92 11.06 -10.84 -25.20
C GLY A 92 11.19 -9.81 -24.08
N PHE A 93 10.07 -9.41 -23.47
CA PHE A 93 10.06 -8.48 -22.33
C PHE A 93 10.72 -9.08 -21.08
N ILE A 94 10.37 -10.32 -20.73
CA ILE A 94 10.90 -10.99 -19.53
C ILE A 94 12.40 -11.28 -19.67
N VAL A 95 12.85 -11.76 -20.83
CA VAL A 95 14.28 -11.98 -21.09
C VAL A 95 15.06 -10.67 -21.06
N ARG A 96 14.49 -9.58 -21.60
CA ARG A 96 15.08 -8.25 -21.46
C ARG A 96 15.22 -7.85 -19.99
N ALA A 97 14.19 -8.08 -19.17
CA ALA A 97 14.23 -7.80 -17.74
C ALA A 97 15.32 -8.60 -17.01
N SER A 98 15.37 -9.92 -17.22
CA SER A 98 16.27 -10.81 -16.49
C SER A 98 17.73 -10.77 -16.96
N SER A 99 18.01 -10.23 -18.15
CA SER A 99 19.37 -10.14 -18.70
C SER A 99 20.08 -8.80 -18.43
N TRP A 100 19.42 -7.82 -17.80
CA TRP A 100 20.02 -6.50 -17.58
C TRP A 100 21.23 -6.54 -16.64
N SER A 101 21.12 -7.23 -15.50
CA SER A 101 22.22 -7.49 -14.58
C SER A 101 21.90 -8.66 -13.65
N GLU A 102 22.93 -9.28 -13.07
CA GLU A 102 22.74 -10.34 -12.08
C GLU A 102 22.01 -9.84 -10.84
N GLU A 103 22.30 -8.60 -10.41
CA GLU A 103 21.64 -7.95 -9.28
C GLU A 103 20.11 -7.84 -9.48
N VAL A 104 19.66 -7.40 -10.67
CA VAL A 104 18.22 -7.34 -11.00
C VAL A 104 17.63 -8.72 -11.20
N LYS A 105 18.35 -9.65 -11.81
CA LYS A 105 17.89 -11.04 -11.96
C LYS A 105 17.62 -11.67 -10.59
N MET A 106 18.53 -11.47 -9.63
CA MET A 106 18.38 -11.88 -8.24
C MET A 106 17.26 -11.15 -7.50
N ALA A 107 17.00 -9.88 -7.82
CA ALA A 107 15.89 -9.10 -7.27
C ALA A 107 14.53 -9.60 -7.79
N LEU A 108 14.45 -10.05 -9.05
CA LEU A 108 13.22 -10.54 -9.67
C LEU A 108 12.91 -12.01 -9.32
N ARG A 109 13.90 -12.80 -8.90
CA ARG A 109 13.75 -14.22 -8.54
C ARG A 109 12.55 -14.53 -7.61
N PRO A 110 12.21 -13.73 -6.58
CA PRO A 110 11.06 -13.96 -5.72
C PRO A 110 9.71 -14.04 -6.45
N LEU A 111 9.58 -13.51 -7.67
CA LEU A 111 8.39 -13.72 -8.50
C LEU A 111 8.06 -15.21 -8.69
N THR A 112 9.07 -16.06 -8.75
CA THR A 112 8.92 -17.51 -8.96
C THR A 112 8.35 -18.26 -7.75
N LEU A 113 8.19 -17.60 -6.59
CA LEU A 113 7.54 -18.16 -5.39
C LEU A 113 6.03 -18.38 -5.59
N PHE A 114 5.40 -17.64 -6.49
CA PHE A 114 3.95 -17.56 -6.66
C PHE A 114 3.46 -18.44 -7.81
N PRO A 115 2.73 -19.54 -7.56
CA PRO A 115 2.23 -20.42 -8.61
C PRO A 115 1.19 -19.75 -9.52
N SER A 116 0.42 -18.79 -8.99
CA SER A 116 -0.63 -18.06 -9.70
C SER A 116 -0.15 -16.76 -10.34
N LEU A 117 1.16 -16.47 -10.34
CA LEU A 117 1.69 -15.27 -10.96
C LEU A 117 1.34 -15.25 -12.45
N PRO A 118 0.81 -14.13 -12.98
CA PRO A 118 0.69 -13.95 -14.42
C PRO A 118 2.00 -14.21 -15.14
N ALA A 119 1.95 -15.05 -16.19
CA ALA A 119 3.12 -15.48 -16.95
C ALA A 119 4.20 -16.22 -16.15
N VAL A 120 3.83 -16.91 -15.05
CA VAL A 120 4.78 -17.61 -14.17
C VAL A 120 5.74 -18.54 -14.91
N ASP A 121 5.28 -19.25 -15.95
CA ASP A 121 6.14 -20.19 -16.70
C ASP A 121 7.24 -19.44 -17.47
N ASP A 122 6.91 -18.30 -18.08
CA ASP A 122 7.90 -17.50 -18.81
C ASP A 122 8.90 -16.83 -17.84
N TRP A 123 8.46 -16.48 -16.63
CA TRP A 123 9.33 -16.01 -15.55
C TRP A 123 10.27 -17.13 -15.05
N LYS A 124 9.75 -18.34 -14.84
CA LYS A 124 10.54 -19.52 -14.41
C LYS A 124 11.54 -19.97 -15.48
N ASP A 125 11.21 -19.80 -16.76
CA ASP A 125 12.14 -20.05 -17.87
C ASP A 125 13.35 -19.09 -17.86
N SER A 126 13.18 -17.89 -17.29
CA SER A 126 14.14 -16.78 -17.41
C SER A 126 14.87 -16.44 -16.11
N LEU A 127 14.39 -16.94 -14.98
CA LEU A 127 14.92 -16.69 -13.64
C LEU A 127 15.38 -18.00 -12.99
N ASP A 128 16.27 -17.88 -12.01
CA ASP A 128 16.73 -19.05 -11.26
C ASP A 128 15.62 -19.58 -10.34
N LYS A 129 15.73 -20.84 -9.92
CA LYS A 129 14.80 -21.43 -8.95
C LYS A 129 14.80 -20.64 -7.64
N PRO A 130 13.64 -20.47 -6.99
CA PRO A 130 13.58 -19.70 -5.76
C PRO A 130 14.36 -20.39 -4.64
N ILE A 131 15.01 -19.58 -3.81
CA ILE A 131 15.60 -19.97 -2.53
C ILE A 131 14.62 -19.48 -1.46
N PRO A 132 13.71 -20.32 -0.93
CA PRO A 132 12.53 -19.85 -0.21
C PRO A 132 12.85 -18.89 0.94
N LYS A 133 13.84 -19.23 1.79
CA LYS A 133 14.21 -18.39 2.94
C LYS A 133 14.65 -16.99 2.51
N ASP A 134 15.55 -16.90 1.54
CA ASP A 134 16.13 -15.64 1.07
C ASP A 134 15.11 -14.83 0.27
N ASP A 135 14.34 -15.50 -0.59
CA ASP A 135 13.42 -14.83 -1.50
C ASP A 135 12.16 -14.32 -0.79
N TRP A 136 11.67 -15.03 0.25
CA TRP A 136 10.62 -14.50 1.12
C TRP A 136 11.10 -13.27 1.91
N GLN A 137 12.34 -13.27 2.38
CA GLN A 137 12.92 -12.11 3.07
C GLN A 137 13.02 -10.91 2.12
N LYS A 138 13.62 -11.08 0.94
CA LYS A 138 13.71 -10.03 -0.08
C LYS A 138 12.36 -9.48 -0.48
N LEU A 139 11.39 -10.36 -0.69
CA LEU A 139 10.02 -9.97 -0.99
C LEU A 139 9.44 -9.09 0.13
N SER A 140 9.58 -9.51 1.39
CA SER A 140 9.09 -8.76 2.54
C SER A 140 9.76 -7.39 2.66
N GLU A 141 11.08 -7.31 2.51
CA GLU A 141 11.83 -6.05 2.56
C GLU A 141 11.41 -5.09 1.45
N ALA A 142 11.20 -5.62 0.23
CA ALA A 142 10.74 -4.82 -0.90
C ALA A 142 9.32 -4.28 -0.73
N ILE A 143 8.40 -5.11 -0.22
CA ILE A 143 7.03 -4.70 0.11
C ILE A 143 7.06 -3.61 1.18
N LEU A 144 7.81 -3.80 2.28
CA LEU A 144 7.90 -2.83 3.37
C LEU A 144 8.44 -1.48 2.90
N THR A 145 9.49 -1.52 2.07
CA THR A 145 10.11 -0.33 1.47
C THR A 145 9.14 0.47 0.61
N SER A 146 8.25 -0.22 -0.11
CA SER A 146 7.27 0.40 -1.00
C SER A 146 5.85 0.46 -0.41
N TYR A 147 5.68 0.17 0.88
CA TYR A 147 4.35 -0.04 1.49
C TYR A 147 3.54 1.26 1.55
N TRP A 148 4.20 2.35 1.95
CA TRP A 148 3.54 3.63 2.10
C TRP A 148 3.27 4.28 0.73
N HIS A 149 1.99 4.45 0.40
CA HIS A 149 1.55 4.95 -0.91
C HIS A 149 2.09 6.33 -1.32
N GLN A 150 2.59 7.14 -0.37
CA GLN A 150 3.21 8.44 -0.65
C GLN A 150 4.73 8.43 -0.55
N SER A 151 5.37 7.26 -0.39
CA SER A 151 6.81 7.16 -0.37
C SER A 151 7.43 7.46 -1.75
N GLN A 152 8.75 7.60 -1.77
CA GLN A 152 9.49 7.81 -3.01
C GLN A 152 9.46 6.55 -3.87
N GLU A 153 9.61 5.40 -3.24
CA GLU A 153 9.69 4.06 -3.80
C GLU A 153 8.36 3.65 -4.46
N ALA A 154 7.24 3.91 -3.77
CA ALA A 154 5.91 3.75 -4.35
C ALA A 154 5.70 4.68 -5.57
N THR A 155 6.32 5.87 -5.57
CA THR A 155 6.25 6.79 -6.71
C THR A 155 7.11 6.32 -7.87
N ASP A 156 8.30 5.79 -7.62
CA ASP A 156 9.18 5.21 -8.63
C ASP A 156 8.48 4.03 -9.34
N CYS A 157 7.77 3.18 -8.60
CA CYS A 157 6.95 2.10 -9.16
C CYS A 157 5.79 2.61 -10.02
N ARG A 158 5.07 3.64 -9.54
CA ARG A 158 3.98 4.27 -10.31
C ARG A 158 4.48 4.98 -11.56
N TRP A 159 5.67 5.57 -11.47
CA TRP A 159 6.31 6.28 -12.57
C TRP A 159 6.54 5.35 -13.75
N ILE A 160 7.13 4.17 -13.56
CA ILE A 160 7.38 3.27 -14.68
C ILE A 160 6.08 2.78 -15.34
N ARG A 161 5.02 2.54 -14.56
CA ARG A 161 3.69 2.22 -15.11
C ARG A 161 3.18 3.36 -16.01
N LEU A 162 3.14 4.59 -15.48
CA LEU A 162 2.70 5.76 -16.23
C LEU A 162 3.57 6.00 -17.47
N PHE A 163 4.88 5.86 -17.33
CA PHE A 163 5.84 6.11 -18.39
C PHE A 163 5.64 5.15 -19.57
N CYS A 164 5.46 3.85 -19.30
CA CYS A 164 5.14 2.87 -20.34
C CYS A 164 3.81 3.18 -21.05
N VAL A 165 2.78 3.65 -20.34
CA VAL A 165 1.51 4.07 -20.96
C VAL A 165 1.72 5.25 -21.92
N ILE A 166 2.53 6.23 -21.52
CA ILE A 166 2.88 7.38 -22.35
C ILE A 166 3.63 6.93 -23.61
N LEU A 167 4.68 6.10 -23.44
CA LEU A 167 5.48 5.56 -24.56
C LEU A 167 4.65 4.67 -25.50
N GLY A 168 3.65 3.97 -24.98
CA GLY A 168 2.69 3.19 -25.77
C GLY A 168 1.65 4.02 -26.51
N GLY A 169 1.71 5.35 -26.41
CA GLY A 169 0.79 6.27 -27.08
C GLY A 169 -0.64 6.23 -26.52
N LYS A 170 -0.83 5.75 -25.30
CA LYS A 170 -2.15 5.58 -24.67
C LYS A 170 -2.63 6.79 -23.89
N MET A 171 -1.77 7.78 -23.70
CA MET A 171 -2.09 9.05 -23.06
C MET A 171 -1.70 10.21 -23.96
N LYS A 172 -2.57 11.23 -24.05
CA LYS A 172 -2.32 12.47 -24.79
C LYS A 172 -2.36 13.63 -23.80
N PHE A 173 -1.43 14.56 -23.97
CA PHE A 173 -1.33 15.76 -23.15
C PHE A 173 -1.57 17.00 -23.98
N THR A 174 -2.06 18.06 -23.33
CA THR A 174 -2.16 19.37 -23.96
C THR A 174 -0.80 20.07 -23.93
N ARG A 175 -0.60 21.09 -24.78
CA ARG A 175 0.69 21.79 -24.88
C ARG A 175 1.06 22.52 -23.58
N GLU A 176 0.08 22.95 -22.80
CA GLU A 176 0.30 23.61 -21.51
C GLU A 176 0.96 22.68 -20.47
N MET A 177 0.91 21.37 -20.69
CA MET A 177 1.50 20.37 -19.81
C MET A 177 2.92 19.97 -20.20
N GLU A 178 3.49 20.55 -21.25
CA GLU A 178 4.79 20.16 -21.83
C GLU A 178 5.90 20.06 -20.77
N ASP A 179 6.07 21.08 -19.93
CA ASP A 179 7.08 21.09 -18.86
C ASP A 179 6.83 19.99 -17.80
N THR A 180 5.57 19.72 -17.45
CA THR A 180 5.23 18.61 -16.54
C THR A 180 5.58 17.27 -17.16
N VAL A 181 5.22 17.08 -18.43
CA VAL A 181 5.47 15.85 -19.17
C VAL A 181 6.98 15.63 -19.33
N HIS A 182 7.73 16.68 -19.66
CA HIS A 182 9.20 16.63 -19.70
C HIS A 182 9.77 16.17 -18.35
N GLY A 183 9.26 16.69 -17.23
CA GLY A 183 9.63 16.21 -15.90
C GLY A 183 9.25 14.76 -15.59
N VAL A 184 8.25 14.18 -16.27
CA VAL A 184 7.97 12.74 -16.20
C VAL A 184 9.00 11.93 -17.00
N PHE A 185 9.41 12.39 -18.19
CA PHE A 185 10.44 11.71 -18.98
C PHE A 185 11.80 11.71 -18.27
N GLU A 186 12.18 12.85 -17.70
CA GLU A 186 13.46 13.06 -17.02
C GLU A 186 13.40 12.77 -15.51
N TYR A 187 12.29 12.23 -15.00
CA TYR A 187 12.11 11.94 -13.57
C TYR A 187 13.23 11.05 -13.01
N PRO A 188 13.87 11.40 -11.87
CA PRO A 188 13.57 12.49 -10.95
C PRO A 188 14.43 13.76 -11.15
N ASN A 189 15.14 13.88 -12.26
CA ASN A 189 16.25 14.81 -12.45
C ASN A 189 15.84 16.15 -13.10
N TYR A 190 14.56 16.35 -13.43
CA TYR A 190 14.06 17.58 -14.03
C TYR A 190 12.75 18.04 -13.39
N GLY A 191 12.62 19.36 -13.22
CA GLY A 191 11.42 20.02 -12.72
C GLY A 191 11.24 19.93 -11.20
N ASP A 192 10.18 20.55 -10.69
CA ASP A 192 9.88 20.56 -9.25
C ASP A 192 9.23 19.22 -8.82
N MET A 193 9.95 18.43 -8.02
CA MET A 193 9.46 17.15 -7.48
C MET A 193 8.24 17.28 -6.54
N ARG A 194 7.91 18.49 -6.07
CA ARG A 194 6.65 18.78 -5.36
C ARG A 194 5.46 18.90 -6.31
N ARG A 195 5.69 19.03 -7.62
CA ARG A 195 4.68 19.01 -8.68
C ARG A 195 4.71 17.70 -9.47
N ILE A 196 5.89 17.22 -9.86
CA ILE A 196 6.04 16.01 -10.69
C ILE A 196 5.56 14.75 -9.97
N ARG A 197 5.94 14.52 -8.70
CA ARG A 197 5.52 13.32 -7.96
C ARG A 197 4.01 13.24 -7.74
N PRO A 198 3.32 14.31 -7.27
CA PRO A 198 1.86 14.30 -7.21
C PRO A 198 1.21 14.08 -8.58
N PHE A 199 1.77 14.66 -9.64
CA PHE A 199 1.27 14.45 -11.00
C PHE A 199 1.39 12.99 -11.44
N ILE A 200 2.54 12.33 -11.21
CA ILE A 200 2.74 10.91 -11.51
C ILE A 200 1.69 10.07 -10.78
N ARG A 201 1.52 10.27 -9.47
CA ARG A 201 0.56 9.51 -8.65
C ARG A 201 -0.88 9.70 -9.13
N ALA A 202 -1.29 10.94 -9.38
CA ALA A 202 -2.65 11.25 -9.82
C ALA A 202 -2.92 10.70 -11.23
N SER A 203 -1.95 10.82 -12.14
CA SER A 203 -2.08 10.35 -13.52
C SER A 203 -2.08 8.82 -13.60
N GLU A 204 -1.31 8.14 -12.74
CA GLU A 204 -1.32 6.68 -12.66
C GLU A 204 -2.65 6.14 -12.10
N ILE A 205 -3.23 6.81 -11.10
CA ILE A 205 -4.56 6.47 -10.54
C ILE A 205 -5.66 6.66 -11.59
N SER A 206 -5.55 7.69 -12.45
CA SER A 206 -6.56 7.96 -13.47
C SER A 206 -6.50 7.02 -14.67
N LEU A 207 -5.47 6.17 -14.77
CA LEU A 207 -5.40 5.15 -15.80
C LEU A 207 -6.58 4.19 -15.67
N PRO A 208 -7.35 3.97 -16.75
CA PRO A 208 -8.44 3.03 -16.70
C PRO A 208 -7.86 1.65 -16.35
N PRO A 209 -8.39 0.97 -15.33
CA PRO A 209 -8.04 -0.43 -15.12
C PRO A 209 -8.44 -1.19 -16.39
N THR A 210 -7.56 -2.05 -16.88
CA THR A 210 -7.94 -3.00 -17.94
C THR A 210 -9.11 -3.86 -17.46
N SER A 211 -9.82 -4.51 -18.39
CA SER A 211 -10.98 -5.35 -18.06
C SER A 211 -10.65 -6.43 -17.02
N LYS A 212 -9.39 -6.85 -16.92
CA LYS A 212 -8.89 -7.79 -15.90
C LYS A 212 -8.26 -7.13 -14.67
N GLU A 213 -7.89 -5.85 -14.70
CA GLU A 213 -7.41 -5.12 -13.51
C GLU A 213 -8.55 -4.73 -12.56
N LYS A 214 -9.79 -4.59 -13.05
CA LYS A 214 -10.96 -4.19 -12.22
C LYS A 214 -11.31 -5.18 -11.11
N SER A 215 -10.76 -6.38 -11.17
CA SER A 215 -10.88 -7.44 -10.18
C SER A 215 -9.77 -8.46 -10.44
N SER A 216 -8.51 -8.03 -10.51
CA SER A 216 -7.45 -8.99 -10.80
C SER A 216 -7.44 -10.01 -9.67
N GLU A 217 -7.77 -11.26 -10.02
CA GLU A 217 -7.63 -12.39 -9.11
C GLU A 217 -6.19 -12.44 -8.59
N TRP A 218 -5.23 -11.92 -9.36
CA TRP A 218 -3.83 -11.82 -8.97
C TRP A 218 -3.63 -11.07 -7.65
N SER A 219 -4.12 -9.84 -7.49
CA SER A 219 -3.85 -9.09 -6.25
C SER A 219 -4.44 -9.76 -5.01
N GLN A 220 -5.62 -10.37 -5.14
CA GLN A 220 -6.24 -11.16 -4.06
C GLN A 220 -5.45 -12.44 -3.78
N ASN A 221 -5.11 -13.20 -4.83
CA ASN A 221 -4.34 -14.44 -4.73
C ASN A 221 -2.93 -14.18 -4.18
N PHE A 222 -2.32 -13.04 -4.50
CA PHE A 222 -1.03 -12.63 -3.97
C PHE A 222 -1.09 -12.48 -2.45
N TRP A 223 -2.05 -11.70 -1.94
CA TRP A 223 -2.17 -11.48 -0.51
C TRP A 223 -2.58 -12.74 0.24
N GLN A 224 -3.50 -13.54 -0.31
CA GLN A 224 -3.87 -14.83 0.25
C GLN A 224 -2.67 -15.77 0.31
N TYR A 225 -1.90 -15.87 -0.78
CA TYR A 225 -0.72 -16.74 -0.82
C TYR A 225 0.39 -16.27 0.12
N CYS A 226 0.61 -14.96 0.24
CA CYS A 226 1.51 -14.41 1.25
C CYS A 226 1.06 -14.81 2.66
N TYR A 227 -0.22 -14.60 3.00
CA TYR A 227 -0.78 -14.98 4.29
C TYR A 227 -0.56 -16.47 4.60
N ASP A 228 -0.86 -17.35 3.65
CA ASP A 228 -0.72 -18.80 3.79
C ASP A 228 0.74 -19.27 3.95
N LYS A 229 1.70 -18.55 3.38
CA LYS A 229 3.11 -18.97 3.31
C LYS A 229 4.02 -18.29 4.32
N THR A 230 3.74 -17.05 4.71
CA THR A 230 4.62 -16.29 5.62
C THR A 230 4.21 -16.39 7.07
N GLY A 231 3.08 -17.05 7.38
CA GLY A 231 2.62 -17.23 8.76
C GLY A 231 2.63 -15.92 9.52
N CYS A 232 1.95 -14.89 8.99
CA CYS A 232 1.81 -13.60 9.65
C CYS A 232 1.32 -13.87 11.10
N ILE A 233 2.23 -13.65 12.05
CA ILE A 233 2.27 -14.21 13.40
C ILE A 233 0.87 -14.41 14.01
N PRO A 234 0.38 -15.67 14.12
CA PRO A 234 -0.54 -16.07 15.16
C PRO A 234 0.30 -16.39 16.41
N GLU A 235 0.17 -15.58 17.46
CA GLU A 235 0.50 -15.81 18.89
C GLU A 235 1.81 -16.48 19.35
N GLU A 236 2.43 -17.44 18.64
CA GLU A 236 3.46 -18.33 19.17
C GLU A 236 4.76 -17.61 19.55
N ARG A 237 5.27 -16.69 18.71
CA ARG A 237 6.47 -15.88 19.02
C ARG A 237 6.23 -14.82 20.09
N VAL A 238 4.99 -14.34 20.20
CA VAL A 238 4.56 -13.46 21.28
C VAL A 238 4.45 -14.27 22.57
N SER A 239 3.97 -15.51 22.51
CA SER A 239 3.83 -16.41 23.66
C SER A 239 5.16 -16.78 24.30
N GLU A 240 6.25 -16.99 23.54
CA GLU A 240 7.56 -17.31 24.12
C GLU A 240 8.24 -16.10 24.76
N LYS A 241 8.13 -14.92 24.13
CA LYS A 241 8.58 -13.66 24.72
C LYS A 241 7.74 -13.28 25.95
N ILE A 242 6.42 -13.51 25.92
CA ILE A 242 5.52 -13.31 27.06
C ILE A 242 5.83 -14.32 28.16
N LYS A 243 6.05 -15.61 27.87
CA LYS A 243 6.39 -16.63 28.87
C LYS A 243 7.70 -16.31 29.58
N ASN A 244 8.71 -15.88 28.83
CA ASN A 244 10.00 -15.48 29.40
C ASN A 244 9.88 -14.17 30.21
N ARG A 245 9.00 -13.25 29.80
CA ARG A 245 8.70 -12.00 30.52
C ARG A 245 7.78 -12.22 31.73
N GLN A 246 6.86 -13.18 31.70
CA GLN A 246 5.96 -13.57 32.79
C GLN A 246 6.74 -14.12 33.97
N LYS A 247 7.79 -14.90 33.71
CA LYS A 247 8.66 -15.46 34.74
C LYS A 247 9.53 -14.40 35.45
N THR A 248 9.76 -13.27 34.81
CA THR A 248 10.45 -12.10 35.41
C THR A 248 9.47 -11.13 36.06
N LEU A 249 8.24 -11.06 35.53
CA LEU A 249 7.16 -10.22 36.04
C LEU A 249 6.49 -10.80 37.30
N SER A 250 6.47 -12.13 37.53
CA SER A 250 5.79 -12.72 38.69
C SER A 250 6.30 -12.20 40.04
N ASP A 251 7.59 -11.86 40.10
CA ASP A 251 8.24 -11.40 41.33
C ASP A 251 8.11 -9.88 41.53
N GLU A 252 7.91 -9.11 40.45
CA GLU A 252 7.63 -7.66 40.48
C GLU A 252 6.12 -7.33 40.56
N MET A 253 5.25 -8.25 40.14
CA MET A 253 3.80 -8.03 40.00
C MET A 253 3.01 -8.16 41.31
N GLU A 254 3.52 -8.80 42.35
CA GLU A 254 2.72 -9.04 43.56
C GLU A 254 2.48 -7.76 44.39
N ASP A 255 3.48 -6.89 44.49
CA ASP A 255 3.37 -5.59 45.17
C ASP A 255 2.82 -4.51 44.24
N THR A 256 3.26 -4.53 42.98
CA THR A 256 2.82 -3.57 41.95
C THR A 256 1.35 -3.79 41.58
N GLY A 257 0.88 -5.03 41.50
CA GLY A 257 -0.52 -5.39 41.26
C GLY A 257 -1.44 -4.96 42.39
N LYS A 258 -1.02 -5.12 43.66
CA LYS A 258 -1.77 -4.59 44.82
C LYS A 258 -1.89 -3.07 44.78
N TYR A 259 -0.81 -2.37 44.42
CA TYR A 259 -0.82 -0.91 44.25
C TYR A 259 -1.80 -0.48 43.15
N TYR A 260 -1.68 -1.03 41.93
CA TYR A 260 -2.56 -0.65 40.83
C TYR A 260 -4.02 -1.06 41.07
N LEU A 261 -4.28 -2.19 41.72
CA LEU A 261 -5.63 -2.58 42.11
C LEU A 261 -6.23 -1.52 43.06
N LYS A 262 -5.48 -1.13 44.08
CA LYS A 262 -5.92 -0.12 45.04
C LYS A 262 -6.19 1.23 44.37
N GLU A 263 -5.26 1.72 43.56
CA GLU A 263 -5.40 3.00 42.83
C GLU A 263 -6.59 2.96 41.86
N THR A 264 -6.76 1.87 41.12
CA THR A 264 -7.85 1.73 40.13
C THR A 264 -9.20 1.68 40.82
N VAL A 265 -9.32 0.96 41.95
CA VAL A 265 -10.54 0.95 42.77
C VAL A 265 -10.83 2.34 43.34
N GLU A 266 -9.80 3.06 43.80
CA GLU A 266 -9.96 4.43 44.30
C GLU A 266 -10.45 5.39 43.20
N VAL A 267 -9.86 5.33 42.01
CA VAL A 267 -10.28 6.13 40.84
C VAL A 267 -11.71 5.77 40.44
N ARG A 268 -12.06 4.48 40.41
CA ARG A 268 -13.42 4.02 40.12
C ARG A 268 -14.42 4.58 41.12
N ASN A 269 -14.11 4.54 42.41
CA ASN A 269 -14.98 5.09 43.45
C ASN A 269 -15.14 6.61 43.32
N LYS A 270 -14.03 7.35 43.13
CA LYS A 270 -14.08 8.81 42.89
C LYS A 270 -14.88 9.15 41.64
N LEU A 271 -14.81 8.34 40.59
CA LEU A 271 -15.57 8.54 39.36
C LEU A 271 -17.07 8.28 39.58
N ILE A 272 -17.44 7.27 40.37
CA ILE A 272 -18.83 7.02 40.80
C ILE A 272 -19.35 8.20 41.64
N ASP A 273 -18.57 8.67 42.61
CA ASP A 273 -18.94 9.81 43.43
C ASP A 273 -19.10 11.06 42.56
N HIS A 274 -18.20 11.28 41.60
CA HIS A 274 -18.29 12.39 40.67
C HIS A 274 -19.52 12.29 39.76
N PHE A 275 -19.87 11.08 39.29
CA PHE A 275 -21.09 10.84 38.55
C PHE A 275 -22.33 11.30 39.35
N PHE A 276 -22.47 10.86 40.60
CA PHE A 276 -23.61 11.23 41.44
C PHE A 276 -23.62 12.72 41.80
N ASN A 277 -22.45 13.32 42.09
CA ASN A 277 -22.33 14.74 42.43
C ASN A 277 -22.60 15.68 41.24
N THR A 278 -22.34 15.22 40.02
CA THR A 278 -22.56 16.00 38.80
C THR A 278 -23.86 15.64 38.10
N SER A 279 -24.60 14.65 38.60
CA SER A 279 -25.89 14.26 38.05
C SER A 279 -26.90 15.40 38.23
N LYS A 280 -27.17 16.02 37.08
CA LYS A 280 -27.95 17.20 36.79
C LYS A 280 -29.46 17.22 37.01
N VAL A 281 -30.16 16.07 37.07
CA VAL A 281 -31.54 16.09 36.55
C VAL A 281 -32.44 14.94 37.01
N SER A 282 -33.76 15.21 37.00
CA SER A 282 -34.85 14.24 37.15
C SER A 282 -35.14 13.41 35.87
N THR A 283 -34.33 13.55 34.82
CA THR A 283 -34.42 12.81 33.55
C THR A 283 -33.05 12.38 33.05
N ILE A 284 -32.99 11.29 32.27
CA ILE A 284 -31.75 10.68 31.75
C ILE A 284 -30.95 11.66 30.87
N ASP A 285 -29.67 11.85 31.19
CA ASP A 285 -28.69 12.58 30.34
C ASP A 285 -27.78 11.57 29.64
N SER A 286 -28.16 11.20 28.42
CA SER A 286 -27.44 10.21 27.60
C SER A 286 -25.95 10.48 27.38
N ARG A 287 -25.49 11.74 27.40
CA ARG A 287 -24.07 12.06 27.19
C ARG A 287 -23.28 11.92 28.48
N HIS A 288 -23.86 12.40 29.57
CA HIS A 288 -23.29 12.25 30.91
C HIS A 288 -23.21 10.77 31.27
N GLU A 289 -24.32 10.04 31.22
CA GLU A 289 -24.38 8.62 31.53
C GLU A 289 -23.49 7.77 30.60
N GLY A 290 -23.46 8.08 29.30
CA GLY A 290 -22.62 7.38 28.33
C GLY A 290 -21.13 7.57 28.60
N ALA A 291 -20.68 8.80 28.90
CA ALA A 291 -19.27 9.09 29.17
C ALA A 291 -18.77 8.40 30.45
N PHE A 292 -19.55 8.49 31.53
CA PHE A 292 -19.22 7.81 32.79
C PHE A 292 -19.31 6.30 32.65
N GLY A 293 -20.29 5.77 31.92
CA GLY A 293 -20.44 4.34 31.66
C GLY A 293 -19.24 3.73 30.94
N ILE A 294 -18.75 4.39 29.89
CA ILE A 294 -17.56 3.93 29.14
C ILE A 294 -16.32 3.94 30.05
N ALA A 295 -16.13 5.00 30.83
CA ALA A 295 -15.00 5.11 31.74
C ALA A 295 -15.05 4.06 32.86
N LEU A 296 -16.22 3.80 33.46
CA LEU A 296 -16.41 2.75 34.46
C LEU A 296 -16.22 1.34 33.89
N TYR A 297 -16.64 1.10 32.66
CA TYR A 297 -16.41 -0.15 31.97
C TYR A 297 -14.91 -0.40 31.73
N GLY A 298 -14.18 0.62 31.25
CA GLY A 298 -12.73 0.54 31.07
C GLY A 298 -11.98 0.26 32.38
N LEU A 299 -12.37 0.93 33.48
CA LEU A 299 -11.79 0.67 34.81
C LEU A 299 -12.11 -0.74 35.32
N THR A 300 -13.29 -1.27 35.01
CA THR A 300 -13.68 -2.64 35.40
C THR A 300 -12.85 -3.68 34.66
N LEU A 301 -12.65 -3.52 33.35
CA LEU A 301 -11.74 -4.38 32.57
C LEU A 301 -10.30 -4.31 33.10
N PHE A 302 -9.84 -3.12 33.49
CA PHE A 302 -8.50 -2.97 34.05
C PHE A 302 -8.35 -3.69 35.40
N ILE A 303 -9.37 -3.64 36.27
CA ILE A 303 -9.42 -4.42 37.51
C ILE A 303 -9.40 -5.93 37.21
N GLU A 304 -10.19 -6.39 36.25
CA GLU A 304 -10.21 -7.80 35.84
C GLU A 304 -8.84 -8.27 35.34
N ILE A 305 -8.14 -7.45 34.56
CA ILE A 305 -6.79 -7.73 34.07
C ILE A 305 -5.75 -7.79 35.20
N ILE A 306 -5.90 -7.00 36.26
CA ILE A 306 -4.97 -7.03 37.41
C ILE A 306 -5.22 -8.27 38.28
N LEU A 307 -6.46 -8.76 38.34
CA LEU A 307 -6.85 -9.91 39.16
C LEU A 307 -6.63 -11.27 38.48
N TYR A 308 -6.50 -11.31 37.16
CA TYR A 308 -6.20 -12.50 36.34
C TYR A 308 -4.70 -12.67 36.08
#